data_AF-A0A3D1ZB21-F1
#
_entry.id   AF-A0A3D1ZB21-F1
#
_cell.length_a   1.000
_cell.length_b   1.000
_cell.length_c   1.000
_cell.angle_alpha   90.00
_cell.angle_beta   90.00
_cell.angle_gamma   90.00
#
_symmetry.space_group_name_H-M   'P 1'
#
loop_
_entity.id
_entity.type
_entity.pdbx_description
1 polymer ?
#
loop_
_entity_poly.entity_id
_entity_poly.type
_entity_poly.pdbx_seq_one_letter_code
_entity_poly.pdbx_strand_id
1 'polypeptide(L)'
;MQSGELIVVRLNSGPGIGRFVEADSTRVKIAIGRNKEARLPLARVMLTTGMKAAGHEAVENLTREAETVASELDLTDLWDIVCDDRDALSLEDMAELYWSDEPTSAQRVGLLFHLDRNDLRFTTKGSEYTPRTREEVAELEARRERTARHAEEAVALAECLSSGKLPEEINTPREPP
;
A
#
# COMPACT_ATOMS: atom_id res chain seq x y z
N MET A 1 10.34 15.84 -14.98
CA MET A 1 9.78 16.58 -13.82
C MET A 1 9.77 18.06 -14.13
N GLN A 2 8.61 18.70 -14.09
CA GLN A 2 8.46 20.14 -14.29
C GLN A 2 8.03 20.82 -12.98
N SER A 3 8.42 22.09 -12.77
CA SER A 3 7.95 22.85 -11.61
C SER A 3 6.43 22.92 -11.60
N GLY A 4 5.84 22.60 -10.44
CA GLY A 4 4.40 22.54 -10.24
C GLY A 4 3.76 21.18 -10.59
N GLU A 5 4.52 20.19 -11.03
CA GLU A 5 4.02 18.84 -11.30
C GLU A 5 3.71 18.07 -10.01
N LEU A 6 2.67 17.23 -10.02
CA LEU A 6 2.37 16.31 -8.92
C LEU A 6 3.24 15.06 -9.04
N ILE A 7 3.89 14.68 -7.95
CA ILE A 7 4.72 13.49 -7.88
C ILE A 7 4.41 12.70 -6.62
N VAL A 8 4.57 11.37 -6.70
CA VAL A 8 4.47 10.49 -5.53
C VAL A 8 5.85 10.23 -5.00
N VAL A 9 6.00 10.36 -3.68
CA VAL A 9 7.24 10.15 -2.97
C VAL A 9 7.05 9.24 -1.79
N ARG A 10 8.12 8.54 -1.40
CA ARG A 10 8.14 7.76 -0.17
C ARG A 10 8.45 8.66 1.03
N LEU A 11 7.46 8.93 1.86
CA LEU A 11 7.61 9.59 3.15
C LEU A 11 7.90 8.56 4.24
N ASN A 12 8.26 9.02 5.44
CA ASN A 12 8.50 8.12 6.57
C ASN A 12 7.22 7.41 7.04
N SER A 13 6.05 7.97 6.74
CA SER A 13 4.74 7.39 7.04
C SER A 13 4.16 6.53 5.92
N GLY A 14 4.89 6.33 4.82
CA GLY A 14 4.39 5.66 3.60
C GLY A 14 4.41 6.56 2.36
N PRO A 15 3.85 6.11 1.23
CA PRO A 15 3.75 6.90 0.01
C PRO A 15 2.83 8.10 0.22
N GLY A 16 3.22 9.23 -0.36
CA GLY A 16 2.45 10.46 -0.30
C GLY A 16 2.62 11.30 -1.54
N ILE A 17 1.61 12.11 -1.87
CA ILE A 17 1.61 12.98 -3.02
C ILE A 17 2.15 14.36 -2.61
N GLY A 18 3.03 14.92 -3.43
CA GLY A 18 3.51 16.28 -3.26
C GLY A 18 3.71 16.97 -4.59
N ARG A 19 3.68 18.29 -4.57
CA ARG A 19 3.97 19.11 -5.74
C ARG A 19 5.47 19.33 -5.85
N PHE A 20 6.05 18.98 -6.98
CA PHE A 20 7.44 19.24 -7.33
C PHE A 20 7.70 20.75 -7.37
N VAL A 21 8.70 21.20 -6.62
CA VAL A 21 9.13 22.61 -6.58
C VAL A 21 10.42 22.75 -7.39
N GLU A 22 11.46 22.05 -6.96
CA GLU A 22 12.80 22.05 -7.54
C GLU A 22 13.49 20.71 -7.26
N ALA A 23 14.54 20.38 -8.02
CA ALA A 23 15.46 19.29 -7.69
C ALA A 23 16.90 19.68 -8.03
N ASP A 24 17.82 19.20 -7.22
CA ASP A 24 19.26 19.20 -7.50
C ASP A 24 19.68 17.82 -8.06
N SER A 25 20.99 17.61 -8.17
CA SER A 25 21.57 16.32 -8.60
C SER A 25 21.27 15.13 -7.68
N THR A 26 20.94 15.37 -6.40
CA THR A 26 20.76 14.29 -5.41
C THR A 26 19.45 14.37 -4.62
N ARG A 27 18.79 15.53 -4.61
CA ARG A 27 17.60 15.77 -3.77
C ARG A 27 16.51 16.46 -4.56
N VAL A 28 15.27 16.12 -4.23
CA VAL A 28 14.06 16.76 -4.72
C VAL A 28 13.39 17.53 -3.60
N LYS A 29 12.90 18.72 -3.90
CA LYS A 29 12.09 19.55 -3.01
C LYS A 29 10.64 19.50 -3.49
N ILE A 30 9.75 19.13 -2.57
CA ILE A 30 8.32 19.04 -2.84
C ILE A 30 7.51 19.82 -1.80
N ALA A 31 6.34 20.30 -2.19
CA ALA A 31 5.33 20.84 -1.29
C ALA A 31 4.25 19.78 -1.03
N ILE A 32 4.12 19.32 0.22
CA ILE A 32 3.18 18.27 0.65
C ILE A 32 1.91 18.89 1.29
N GLY A 33 1.92 20.20 1.55
CA GLY A 33 0.78 20.89 2.16
C GLY A 33 0.76 22.38 1.86
N ARG A 34 -0.25 23.08 2.41
CA ARG A 34 -0.44 24.53 2.22
C ARG A 34 0.82 25.37 2.49
N ASN A 35 1.61 25.00 3.52
CA ASN A 35 2.89 25.64 3.89
C ASN A 35 3.97 24.62 4.28
N LYS A 36 3.85 23.36 3.85
CA LYS A 36 4.77 22.29 4.25
C LYS A 36 5.58 21.83 3.05
N GLU A 37 6.88 22.08 3.10
CA GLU A 37 7.85 21.61 2.12
C GLU A 37 8.70 20.48 2.70
N ALA A 38 9.11 19.54 1.87
CA ALA A 38 10.03 18.47 2.23
C ALA A 38 11.13 18.34 1.18
N ARG A 39 12.36 18.12 1.65
CA ARG A 39 13.52 17.87 0.80
C ARG A 39 13.96 16.42 0.98
N LEU A 40 13.79 15.61 -0.06
CA LEU A 40 13.98 14.16 -0.04
C LEU A 40 15.11 13.77 -1.00
N PRO A 41 15.80 12.64 -0.81
CA PRO A 41 16.63 12.07 -1.86
C PRO A 41 15.80 11.79 -3.13
N LEU A 42 16.39 12.01 -4.31
CA LEU A 42 15.74 11.73 -5.60
C LEU A 42 15.30 10.25 -5.72
N ALA A 43 16.05 9.34 -5.11
CA ALA A 43 15.71 7.91 -5.02
C ALA A 43 14.41 7.61 -4.24
N ARG A 44 13.81 8.59 -3.55
CA ARG A 44 12.50 8.44 -2.89
C ARG A 44 11.33 8.81 -3.81
N VAL A 45 11.57 9.31 -5.01
CA VAL A 45 10.50 9.54 -5.98
C VAL A 45 10.05 8.19 -6.53
N MET A 46 8.75 7.90 -6.38
CA MET A 46 8.16 6.63 -6.79
C MET A 46 7.44 6.76 -8.14
N LEU A 47 6.78 7.90 -8.39
CA LEU A 47 6.03 8.14 -9.62
C LEU A 47 6.00 9.63 -9.96
N THR A 48 6.11 9.94 -11.26
CA THR A 48 5.86 11.26 -11.82
C THR A 48 4.55 11.23 -12.61
N THR A 49 3.56 12.04 -12.24
CA THR A 49 2.23 11.93 -12.86
C THR A 49 2.09 12.76 -14.13
N GLY A 50 3.04 13.66 -14.44
CA GLY A 50 2.93 14.61 -15.55
C GLY A 50 1.90 15.73 -15.34
N MET A 51 1.08 15.66 -14.28
CA MET A 51 -0.01 16.59 -14.02
C MET A 51 0.50 17.83 -13.30
N LYS A 52 0.24 19.03 -13.85
CA LYS A 52 0.53 20.29 -13.16
C LYS A 52 -0.60 20.69 -12.23
N ALA A 53 -0.23 21.08 -11.02
CA ALA A 53 -1.13 21.56 -10.00
C ALA A 53 -0.73 22.96 -9.50
N ALA A 54 -1.67 23.89 -9.55
CA ALA A 54 -1.44 25.27 -9.07
C ALA A 54 -1.50 25.39 -7.54
N GLY A 55 -2.16 24.46 -6.84
CA GLY A 55 -2.42 24.58 -5.41
C GLY A 55 -2.53 23.26 -4.66
N HIS A 56 -2.63 23.36 -3.34
CA HIS A 56 -2.72 22.23 -2.42
C HIS A 56 -4.01 21.41 -2.61
N GLU A 57 -5.11 22.06 -2.99
CA GLU A 57 -6.40 21.37 -3.22
C GLU A 57 -6.30 20.29 -4.30
N ALA A 58 -5.47 20.51 -5.33
CA ALA A 58 -5.24 19.49 -6.35
C ALA A 58 -4.47 18.27 -5.81
N VAL A 59 -3.54 18.48 -4.86
CA VAL A 59 -2.86 17.38 -4.15
C VAL A 59 -3.86 16.60 -3.32
N GLU A 60 -4.71 17.30 -2.55
CA GLU A 60 -5.73 16.66 -1.71
C GLU A 60 -6.77 15.90 -2.52
N ASN A 61 -7.23 16.46 -3.64
CA ASN A 61 -8.18 15.82 -4.54
C ASN A 61 -7.58 14.56 -5.18
N LEU A 62 -6.37 14.65 -5.74
CA LEU A 62 -5.69 13.49 -6.30
C LEU A 62 -5.43 12.42 -5.23
N THR A 63 -5.06 12.84 -4.02
CA THR A 63 -4.87 11.90 -2.90
C THR A 63 -6.18 11.19 -2.59
N ARG A 64 -7.29 11.92 -2.48
CA ARG A 64 -8.62 11.33 -2.21
C ARG A 64 -9.05 10.36 -3.32
N GLU A 65 -8.90 10.76 -4.58
CA GLU A 65 -9.24 9.92 -5.72
C GLU A 65 -8.38 8.65 -5.76
N ALA A 66 -7.06 8.79 -5.56
CA ALA A 66 -6.15 7.65 -5.51
C ALA A 66 -6.45 6.72 -4.33
N GLU A 67 -6.83 7.26 -3.17
CA GLU A 67 -7.27 6.49 -2.00
C GLU A 67 -8.54 5.69 -2.27
N THR A 68 -9.52 6.31 -2.97
CA THR A 68 -10.72 5.61 -3.42
C THR A 68 -10.37 4.47 -4.36
N VAL A 69 -9.55 4.74 -5.40
CA VAL A 69 -9.09 3.68 -6.31
C VAL A 69 -8.38 2.58 -5.54
N ALA A 70 -7.42 2.91 -4.67
CA ALA A 70 -6.65 1.94 -3.90
C ALA A 70 -7.52 1.04 -3.00
N SER A 71 -8.65 1.56 -2.51
CA SER A 71 -9.57 0.83 -1.63
C SER A 71 -10.52 -0.10 -2.40
N GLU A 72 -10.82 0.23 -3.65
CA GLU A 72 -11.68 -0.56 -4.53
C GLU A 72 -10.91 -1.53 -5.43
N LEU A 73 -9.59 -1.33 -5.55
CA LEU A 73 -8.71 -2.14 -6.38
C LEU A 73 -8.63 -3.57 -5.85
N ASP A 74 -8.82 -4.55 -6.73
CA ASP A 74 -8.58 -5.96 -6.44
C ASP A 74 -7.66 -6.55 -7.50
N LEU A 75 -6.40 -6.78 -7.12
CA LEU A 75 -5.37 -7.32 -8.01
C LEU A 75 -5.41 -8.85 -8.14
N THR A 76 -6.44 -9.52 -7.63
CA THR A 76 -6.56 -10.99 -7.71
C THR A 76 -6.47 -11.50 -9.15
N ASP A 77 -7.30 -10.96 -10.05
CA ASP A 77 -7.36 -11.41 -11.44
C ASP A 77 -6.05 -11.10 -12.18
N LEU A 78 -5.50 -9.89 -11.99
CA LEU A 78 -4.21 -9.52 -12.58
C LEU A 78 -3.11 -10.47 -12.13
N TRP A 79 -3.03 -10.73 -10.82
CA TRP A 79 -2.04 -11.63 -10.25
C TRP A 79 -2.17 -13.04 -10.81
N ASP A 80 -3.39 -13.56 -10.95
CA ASP A 80 -3.62 -14.90 -11.51
C ASP A 80 -3.08 -15.07 -12.93
N ILE A 81 -3.08 -13.98 -13.71
CA ILE A 81 -2.53 -13.95 -15.07
C ILE A 81 -0.99 -13.98 -15.05
N VAL A 82 -0.36 -13.22 -14.14
CA VAL A 82 1.10 -12.98 -14.18
C VAL A 82 1.91 -13.87 -13.22
N CYS A 83 1.26 -14.55 -12.28
CA CYS A 83 1.95 -15.31 -11.23
C CYS A 83 2.73 -16.53 -11.73
N ASP A 84 2.39 -17.06 -12.91
CA ASP A 84 3.07 -18.22 -13.50
C ASP A 84 4.41 -17.83 -14.17
N ASP A 85 4.46 -16.65 -14.81
CA ASP A 85 5.66 -16.17 -15.51
C ASP A 85 6.72 -15.61 -14.54
N ARG A 86 6.27 -15.03 -13.42
CA ARG A 86 7.14 -14.45 -12.37
C ARG A 86 8.06 -13.33 -12.85
N ASP A 87 7.76 -12.74 -13.98
CA ASP A 87 8.50 -11.60 -14.48
C ASP A 87 8.26 -10.37 -13.61
N ALA A 88 9.31 -9.55 -13.47
CA ALA A 88 9.21 -8.27 -12.80
C ALA A 88 8.43 -7.30 -13.70
N LEU A 89 7.39 -6.70 -13.13
CA LEU A 89 6.54 -5.73 -13.79
C LEU A 89 6.82 -4.34 -13.21
N SER A 90 6.88 -3.35 -14.09
CA SER A 90 6.85 -1.96 -13.64
C SER A 90 5.43 -1.56 -13.21
N LEU A 91 5.31 -0.43 -12.51
CA LEU A 91 4.00 0.14 -12.18
C LEU A 91 3.16 0.43 -13.43
N GLU A 92 3.80 0.83 -14.53
CA GLU A 92 3.10 1.12 -15.78
C GLU A 92 2.59 -0.17 -16.42
N ASP A 93 3.42 -1.23 -16.47
CA ASP A 93 3.02 -2.52 -17.03
C ASP A 93 1.80 -3.08 -16.29
N MET A 94 1.79 -3.02 -14.95
CA MET A 94 0.64 -3.46 -14.16
C MET A 94 -0.61 -2.61 -14.42
N ALA A 95 -0.44 -1.30 -14.62
CA ALA A 95 -1.56 -0.41 -14.91
C ALA A 95 -2.15 -0.70 -16.30
N GLU A 96 -1.32 -0.95 -17.31
CA GLU A 96 -1.73 -1.32 -18.67
C GLU A 96 -2.39 -2.71 -18.72
N LEU A 97 -1.93 -3.66 -17.89
CA LEU A 97 -2.56 -4.98 -17.80
C LEU A 97 -3.91 -4.94 -17.07
N TYR A 98 -4.03 -4.09 -16.04
CA TYR A 98 -5.25 -3.99 -15.24
C TYR A 98 -6.34 -3.14 -15.91
N TRP A 99 -5.97 -2.01 -16.51
CA TRP A 99 -6.89 -1.11 -17.21
C TRP A 99 -6.73 -1.24 -18.72
N SER A 100 -7.83 -1.50 -19.43
CA SER A 100 -7.81 -1.61 -20.90
C SER A 100 -7.63 -0.27 -21.63
N ASP A 101 -7.90 0.84 -20.94
CA ASP A 101 -7.70 2.21 -21.44
C ASP A 101 -6.46 2.83 -20.78
N GLU A 102 -5.94 3.92 -21.35
CA GLU A 102 -4.80 4.65 -20.79
C GLU A 102 -5.12 5.08 -19.34
N PRO A 103 -4.39 4.57 -18.34
CA PRO A 103 -4.75 4.78 -16.95
C PRO A 103 -4.64 6.26 -16.59
N THR A 104 -5.50 6.74 -15.72
CA THR A 104 -5.45 8.10 -15.21
C THR A 104 -4.33 8.25 -14.18
N SER A 105 -3.92 9.48 -13.89
CA SER A 105 -2.96 9.73 -12.80
C SER A 105 -3.48 9.21 -11.46
N ALA A 106 -4.79 9.35 -11.17
CA ALA A 106 -5.39 8.83 -9.95
C ALA A 106 -5.30 7.30 -9.87
N GLN A 107 -5.53 6.61 -10.98
CA GLN A 107 -5.42 5.14 -11.06
C GLN A 107 -3.99 4.66 -10.82
N ARG A 108 -3.00 5.26 -11.48
CA ARG A 108 -1.57 4.89 -11.26
C ARG A 108 -1.14 5.12 -9.80
N VAL A 109 -1.55 6.24 -9.20
CA VAL A 109 -1.23 6.54 -7.80
C VAL A 109 -1.99 5.60 -6.85
N GLY A 110 -3.24 5.28 -7.16
CA GLY A 110 -4.04 4.33 -6.38
C GLY A 110 -3.47 2.92 -6.40
N LEU A 111 -3.04 2.44 -7.57
CA LEU A 111 -2.31 1.18 -7.72
C LEU A 111 -1.06 1.16 -6.85
N LEU A 112 -0.26 2.22 -6.89
CA LEU A 112 0.93 2.37 -6.06
C LEU A 112 0.61 2.32 -4.56
N PHE A 113 -0.47 2.99 -4.13
CA PHE A 113 -0.92 2.99 -2.74
C PHE A 113 -1.41 1.61 -2.30
N HIS A 114 -2.14 0.91 -3.16
CA HIS A 114 -2.62 -0.45 -2.90
C HIS A 114 -1.44 -1.42 -2.70
N LEU A 115 -0.46 -1.38 -3.62
CA LEU A 115 0.72 -2.24 -3.57
C LEU A 115 1.61 -1.97 -2.35
N ASP A 116 1.74 -0.72 -1.92
CA ASP A 116 2.54 -0.37 -0.72
C ASP A 116 1.83 -0.78 0.58
N ARG A 117 0.51 -0.87 0.60
CA ARG A 117 -0.34 -1.18 1.77
C ARG A 117 -0.37 -2.63 2.21
N ASN A 118 0.68 -3.39 1.90
CA ASN A 118 0.83 -4.79 2.29
C ASN A 118 0.01 -5.74 1.41
N ASP A 119 0.14 -5.57 0.08
CA ASP A 119 -0.34 -6.54 -0.89
C ASP A 119 0.37 -7.89 -0.66
N LEU A 120 -0.41 -8.97 -0.52
CA LEU A 120 0.11 -10.31 -0.25
C LEU A 120 0.56 -11.05 -1.52
N ARG A 121 0.20 -10.52 -2.69
CA ARG A 121 0.35 -11.12 -4.02
C ARG A 121 1.59 -10.61 -4.73
N PHE A 122 2.03 -9.39 -4.45
CA PHE A 122 3.22 -8.81 -5.03
C PHE A 122 4.31 -8.57 -3.98
N THR A 123 5.56 -8.64 -4.42
CA THR A 123 6.70 -8.15 -3.65
C THR A 123 7.39 -7.04 -4.43
N THR A 124 7.81 -5.98 -3.74
CA THR A 124 8.47 -4.84 -4.37
C THR A 124 9.98 -4.94 -4.19
N LYS A 125 10.73 -4.77 -5.28
CA LYS A 125 12.18 -4.63 -5.27
C LYS A 125 12.58 -3.36 -6.01
N GLY A 126 12.81 -2.28 -5.26
CA GLY A 126 13.05 -0.96 -5.85
C GLY A 126 11.77 -0.38 -6.45
N SER A 127 11.72 -0.26 -7.78
CA SER A 127 10.57 0.22 -8.55
C SER A 127 9.82 -0.89 -9.31
N GLU A 128 10.28 -2.14 -9.16
CA GLU A 128 9.69 -3.30 -9.84
C GLU A 128 8.89 -4.14 -8.86
N TYR A 129 7.83 -4.76 -9.38
CA TYR A 129 6.90 -5.61 -8.66
C TYR A 129 6.96 -7.01 -9.24
N THR A 130 7.27 -7.99 -8.39
CA THR A 130 7.31 -9.39 -8.79
C THR A 130 6.10 -10.09 -8.19
N PRO A 131 5.30 -10.81 -8.98
CA PRO A 131 4.20 -11.59 -8.44
C PRO A 131 4.75 -12.78 -7.65
N ARG A 132 4.14 -13.04 -6.50
CA ARG A 132 4.40 -14.21 -5.66
C ARG A 132 3.71 -15.43 -6.25
N THR A 133 4.21 -16.61 -5.91
CA THR A 133 3.58 -17.86 -6.36
C THR A 133 2.25 -18.09 -5.63
N ARG A 134 1.39 -18.94 -6.21
CA ARG A 134 0.14 -19.35 -5.56
C ARG A 134 0.37 -19.98 -4.19
N GLU A 135 1.44 -20.76 -4.05
CA GLU A 135 1.84 -21.38 -2.78
C GLU A 135 2.24 -20.32 -1.74
N GLU A 136 3.04 -19.32 -2.14
CA GLU A 136 3.45 -18.23 -1.24
C GLU A 136 2.26 -17.39 -0.77
N VAL A 137 1.35 -17.04 -1.68
CA VAL A 137 0.14 -16.27 -1.35
C VAL A 137 -0.76 -17.07 -0.40
N ALA A 138 -0.99 -18.36 -0.68
CA ALA A 138 -1.79 -19.21 0.19
C ALA A 138 -1.19 -19.35 1.61
N GLU A 139 0.14 -19.45 1.72
CA GLU A 139 0.81 -19.47 3.03
C GLU A 139 0.62 -18.14 3.79
N LEU A 140 0.76 -17.01 3.10
CA LEU A 140 0.58 -15.68 3.68
C LEU A 140 -0.87 -15.45 4.13
N GLU A 141 -1.85 -15.87 3.34
CA GLU A 141 -3.28 -15.82 3.71
C GLU A 141 -3.56 -16.68 4.94
N ALA A 142 -3.09 -17.94 4.96
CA ALA A 142 -3.24 -18.83 6.11
C ALA A 142 -2.56 -18.28 7.37
N ARG A 143 -1.41 -17.60 7.22
CA ARG A 143 -0.75 -16.92 8.34
C ARG A 143 -1.55 -15.73 8.84
N ARG A 144 -2.13 -14.93 7.94
CA ARG A 144 -2.98 -13.77 8.28
C ARG A 144 -4.24 -14.22 9.01
N GLU A 145 -4.89 -15.27 8.52
CA GLU A 145 -6.09 -15.84 9.16
C GLU A 145 -5.78 -16.35 10.58
N ARG A 146 -4.69 -17.10 10.77
CA ARG A 146 -4.25 -17.53 12.11
C ARG A 146 -3.98 -16.36 13.04
N THR A 147 -3.32 -15.32 12.53
CA THR A 147 -3.01 -14.12 13.33
C THR A 147 -4.28 -13.36 13.72
N ALA A 148 -5.24 -13.22 12.81
CA ALA A 148 -6.53 -12.60 13.08
C ALA A 148 -7.31 -13.38 14.15
N ARG A 149 -7.37 -14.71 14.02
CA ARG A 149 -8.02 -15.60 14.98
C ARG A 149 -7.42 -15.47 16.39
N HIS A 150 -6.10 -15.49 16.50
CA HIS A 150 -5.43 -15.31 17.78
C HIS A 150 -5.64 -13.90 18.38
N ALA A 151 -5.76 -12.87 17.54
CA ALA A 151 -6.07 -11.52 18.01
C ALA A 151 -7.50 -11.44 18.56
N GLU A 152 -8.47 -12.05 17.87
CA GLU A 152 -9.86 -12.15 18.35
C GLU A 152 -9.96 -12.94 19.66
N GLU A 153 -9.29 -14.08 19.77
CA GLU A 153 -9.20 -14.87 21.01
C GLU A 153 -8.58 -14.06 22.16
N ALA A 154 -7.52 -13.28 21.88
CA ALA A 154 -6.88 -12.43 22.88
C ALA A 154 -7.77 -11.28 23.34
N VAL A 155 -8.53 -10.66 22.44
CA VAL A 155 -9.52 -9.62 22.77
C VAL A 155 -10.65 -10.23 23.61
N ALA A 156 -11.22 -11.35 23.19
CA ALA A 156 -12.27 -12.05 23.92
C ALA A 156 -11.81 -12.46 25.33
N LEU A 157 -10.58 -12.98 25.46
CA LEU A 157 -9.99 -13.32 26.75
C LEU A 157 -9.79 -12.08 27.64
N ALA A 158 -9.31 -10.97 27.08
CA ALA A 158 -9.14 -9.71 27.80
C ALA A 158 -10.49 -9.15 28.29
N GLU A 159 -11.55 -9.25 27.49
CA GLU A 159 -12.92 -8.86 27.88
C GLU A 159 -13.49 -9.78 28.97
N CYS A 160 -13.27 -11.10 28.88
CA CYS A 160 -13.65 -12.05 29.93
C CYS A 160 -12.96 -11.76 31.26
N LEU A 161 -11.63 -11.55 31.23
CA LEU A 161 -10.85 -11.20 32.43
C LEU A 161 -11.28 -9.84 33.01
N SER A 162 -11.55 -8.85 32.16
CA SER A 162 -12.02 -7.52 32.59
C SER A 162 -13.44 -7.56 33.18
N SER A 163 -14.27 -8.50 32.76
CA SER A 163 -15.61 -8.74 33.31
C SER A 163 -15.64 -9.70 34.50
N GLY A 164 -14.48 -10.16 34.98
CA GLY A 164 -14.35 -11.01 36.17
C GLY A 164 -14.79 -12.46 35.97
N LYS A 165 -14.92 -12.93 34.72
CA LYS A 165 -15.24 -14.33 34.39
C LYS A 165 -14.02 -15.02 33.80
N LEU A 166 -13.56 -16.09 34.43
CA LEU A 166 -12.56 -16.98 33.83
C LEU A 166 -13.24 -17.90 32.80
N PRO A 167 -12.63 -18.13 31.62
CA PRO A 167 -13.11 -19.14 30.68
C PRO A 167 -13.17 -20.52 31.34
N GLU A 168 -14.22 -21.30 31.06
CA GLU A 168 -14.46 -22.60 31.72
C GLU A 168 -13.34 -23.64 31.50
N GLU A 169 -12.48 -23.46 30.50
CA GLU A 169 -11.37 -24.37 30.22
C GLU A 169 -10.28 -24.41 31.30
N ILE A 170 -10.19 -23.38 32.15
CA ILE A 170 -9.27 -23.35 33.30
C ILE A 170 -9.94 -23.95 34.56
N ASN A 171 -11.25 -24.20 34.50
CA ASN A 171 -12.05 -24.62 35.64
C ASN A 171 -12.22 -26.14 35.75
N THR A 172 -11.59 -26.93 34.88
CA THR A 172 -11.53 -28.38 35.07
C THR A 172 -10.46 -28.72 36.09
N PRO A 173 -10.83 -29.24 37.29
CA PRO A 173 -9.84 -29.77 38.20
C PRO A 173 -9.20 -30.96 37.50
N ARG A 174 -7.87 -30.94 37.36
CA ARG A 174 -7.10 -32.17 37.12
C ARG A 174 -7.36 -33.08 38.33
N GLU A 175 -8.23 -34.07 38.18
CA GLU A 175 -8.36 -35.15 39.15
C GLU A 175 -6.99 -35.84 39.28
N PRO A 176 -6.41 -35.91 40.50
CA PRO A 176 -5.20 -36.69 40.72
C PRO A 176 -5.51 -38.19 40.66
N PRO A 177 -4.49 -39.03 40.37
CA PRO A 177 -4.64 -40.48 40.18
C PRO A 177 -5.00 -41.25 41.46
#